data_AF-A0A2T3MBY5-F1
#
_entry.id   AF-A0A2T3MBY5-F1
#
_cell.length_a   1.000
_cell.length_b   1.000
_cell.length_c   1.000
_cell.angle_alpha   90.00
_cell.angle_beta   90.00
_cell.angle_gamma   90.00
#
_symmetry.space_group_name_H-M   'P 1'
#
loop_
_entity.id
_entity.type
_entity.pdbx_description
1 polymer ?
#
loop_
_entity_poly.entity_id
_entity_poly.type
_entity_poly.pdbx_seq_one_letter_code
_entity_poly.pdbx_strand_id
1 'polypeptide(L)'
;MKPVLKMSVLAATIFLAVGCQDDNKADTNKPAEPAKVEQVAAKAPAAEDAKVEFKTEDQKAAYAIGASLAQYLSANLDQQKELGLELNRQDVLQGVEDVFAGKSRLTPEQTQQALQELDQRVAKIVEEKAKEEAAKNVKAGEEFREKFAKESGVVTTKTGLMYKIEKEGTGPKPTATDTVEVHYKGMLTDGTVFDSSYQRNQPATFPLNQVIPGWTEGVQLMPVGSKFEFVIPPQLAYGAQANPSIPANSTLVFEVELLGIKGDKTVKPAAAPAEKPAATETKTQ
;
A
#
# COMPACT_ATOMS: atom_id res chain seq x y z
N MET A 1 29.30 28.66 10.92
CA MET A 1 28.21 27.98 10.18
C MET A 1 27.82 26.76 11.00
N LYS A 2 26.60 26.77 11.56
CA LYS A 2 26.13 25.78 12.56
C LYS A 2 25.66 24.49 11.88
N PRO A 3 25.87 23.30 12.46
CA PRO A 3 25.32 22.04 11.95
C PRO A 3 23.88 21.85 12.43
N VAL A 4 23.04 21.33 11.55
CA VAL A 4 21.62 21.01 11.79
C VAL A 4 21.52 19.61 12.40
N LEU A 5 20.89 19.51 13.57
CA LEU A 5 20.62 18.29 14.32
C LEU A 5 19.72 17.33 13.53
N LYS A 6 20.11 16.05 13.50
CA LYS A 6 19.21 14.91 13.28
C LYS A 6 18.45 14.65 14.58
N MET A 7 17.13 14.80 14.57
CA MET A 7 16.28 14.46 15.71
C MET A 7 16.08 12.94 15.80
N SER A 8 16.59 12.35 16.88
CA SER A 8 16.13 11.07 17.41
C SER A 8 14.67 11.18 17.85
N VAL A 9 13.82 10.26 17.39
CA VAL A 9 12.49 10.05 17.97
C VAL A 9 12.63 9.01 19.08
N LEU A 10 12.90 9.49 20.29
CA LEU A 10 12.66 8.74 21.53
C LEU A 10 12.36 9.75 22.64
N ALA A 11 11.08 10.11 22.79
CA ALA A 11 10.60 10.83 23.97
C ALA A 11 9.08 10.62 24.10
N ALA A 12 8.68 9.57 24.81
CA ALA A 12 7.34 9.48 25.38
C ALA A 12 7.34 10.35 26.65
N THR A 13 6.90 11.60 26.54
CA THR A 13 6.74 12.52 27.68
C THR A 13 5.42 12.26 28.39
N ILE A 14 5.49 11.63 29.56
CA ILE A 14 4.40 11.58 30.53
C ILE A 14 4.37 12.92 31.26
N PHE A 15 3.40 13.77 30.95
CA PHE A 15 3.09 14.96 31.76
C PHE A 15 2.26 14.54 32.98
N LEU A 16 2.89 14.44 34.15
CA LEU A 16 2.20 14.45 35.44
C LEU A 16 2.31 15.86 36.02
N ALA A 17 1.26 16.66 35.82
CA ALA A 17 1.10 17.93 36.53
C ALA A 17 0.48 17.66 37.91
N VAL A 18 1.32 17.64 38.95
CA VAL A 18 0.90 17.88 40.34
C VAL A 18 0.91 19.39 40.56
N GLY A 19 -0.23 19.96 40.92
CA GLY A 19 -0.36 21.36 41.30
C GLY A 19 -0.54 21.53 42.82
N CYS A 20 -0.07 22.68 43.34
CA CYS A 20 -0.57 23.38 44.53
C CYS A 20 -0.46 24.90 44.22
N GLN A 21 -1.60 25.60 44.04
CA GLN A 21 -2.32 26.50 45.00
C GLN A 21 -1.72 27.93 45.03
N ASP A 22 -2.45 29.04 45.09
CA ASP A 22 -3.88 29.43 45.15
C ASP A 22 -3.94 30.88 44.56
N ASP A 23 -5.02 31.38 43.96
CA ASP A 23 -6.08 32.06 44.70
C ASP A 23 -7.33 32.31 43.83
N ASN A 24 -8.46 31.82 44.34
CA ASN A 24 -9.71 32.57 44.53
C ASN A 24 -10.59 32.93 43.30
N LYS A 25 -11.58 32.08 43.00
CA LYS A 25 -13.02 32.46 42.95
C LYS A 25 -13.94 31.24 42.80
N ALA A 26 -15.02 31.27 43.59
CA ALA A 26 -15.91 30.18 43.90
C ALA A 26 -16.92 29.78 42.80
N ASP A 27 -17.08 28.45 42.68
CA ASP A 27 -18.26 27.60 42.46
C ASP A 27 -19.49 28.09 41.68
N THR A 28 -19.81 27.39 40.59
CA THR A 28 -20.78 26.27 40.62
C THR A 28 -20.66 25.43 39.33
N ASN A 29 -20.39 24.14 39.51
CA ASN A 29 -19.94 23.19 38.50
C ASN A 29 -21.05 22.18 38.14
N LYS A 30 -21.43 22.07 36.86
CA LYS A 30 -21.83 20.81 36.21
C LYS A 30 -21.67 20.92 34.68
N PRO A 31 -20.67 20.27 34.07
CA PRO A 31 -20.59 20.10 32.63
C PRO A 31 -20.79 18.65 32.20
N ALA A 32 -21.21 18.54 30.96
CA ALA A 32 -21.72 17.37 30.26
C ALA A 32 -20.66 16.33 29.90
N GLU A 33 -21.17 15.11 29.73
CA GLU A 33 -20.54 13.88 29.22
C GLU A 33 -20.05 14.03 27.77
N PRO A 34 -18.84 13.56 27.40
CA PRO A 34 -18.46 13.37 26.02
C PRO A 34 -18.49 11.91 25.56
N ALA A 35 -18.85 11.79 24.28
CA ALA A 35 -19.17 10.61 23.49
C ALA A 35 -18.16 9.44 23.52
N LYS A 36 -18.76 8.25 23.44
CA LYS A 36 -18.19 6.93 23.27
C LYS A 36 -17.51 6.80 21.89
N VAL A 37 -16.24 6.42 21.86
CA VAL A 37 -15.54 5.99 20.64
C VAL A 37 -15.53 4.46 20.61
N GLU A 38 -16.17 3.91 19.59
CA GLU A 38 -16.32 2.48 19.34
C GLU A 38 -15.01 1.91 18.75
N GLN A 39 -14.28 1.11 19.53
CA GLN A 39 -13.14 0.34 19.04
C GLN A 39 -13.62 -0.98 18.45
N VAL A 40 -13.37 -1.17 17.16
CA VAL A 40 -13.60 -2.44 16.45
C VAL A 40 -12.48 -3.41 16.83
N ALA A 41 -12.79 -4.33 17.75
CA ALA A 41 -11.87 -5.40 18.16
C ALA A 41 -11.90 -6.54 17.12
N ALA A 42 -10.79 -6.75 16.43
CA ALA A 42 -10.55 -7.95 15.65
C ALA A 42 -10.34 -9.15 16.61
N LYS A 43 -11.18 -10.17 16.46
CA LYS A 43 -11.22 -11.37 17.30
C LYS A 43 -10.05 -12.31 16.96
N ALA A 44 -9.01 -12.31 17.79
CA ALA A 44 -8.00 -13.37 17.82
C ALA A 44 -8.54 -14.61 18.56
N PRO A 45 -8.12 -15.84 18.19
CA PRO A 45 -8.63 -17.05 18.80
C PRO A 45 -8.23 -17.12 20.28
N ALA A 46 -9.19 -17.46 21.13
CA ALA A 46 -8.97 -17.67 22.55
C ALA A 46 -8.06 -18.90 22.73
N ALA A 47 -6.88 -18.68 23.32
CA ALA A 47 -6.04 -19.75 23.83
C ALA A 47 -6.74 -20.39 25.04
N GLU A 48 -6.68 -21.72 25.10
CA GLU A 48 -7.28 -22.55 26.16
C GLU A 48 -6.92 -22.09 27.56
N ASP A 49 -7.92 -22.15 28.44
CA ASP A 49 -7.93 -21.74 29.84
C ASP A 49 -6.90 -22.51 30.69
N ALA A 50 -5.66 -22.03 30.73
CA ALA A 50 -4.85 -22.14 31.94
C ALA A 50 -5.07 -20.86 32.76
N LYS A 51 -5.97 -20.91 33.76
CA LYS A 51 -6.21 -19.80 34.69
C LYS A 51 -4.92 -19.52 35.50
N VAL A 52 -4.06 -18.66 34.97
CA VAL A 52 -3.02 -18.00 35.76
C VAL A 52 -3.73 -16.97 36.63
N GLU A 53 -3.82 -17.23 37.93
CA GLU A 53 -4.42 -16.31 38.89
C GLU A 53 -3.36 -15.27 39.32
N PHE A 54 -3.57 -14.01 38.91
CA PHE A 54 -2.74 -12.89 39.35
C PHE A 54 -3.15 -12.47 40.76
N LYS A 55 -2.20 -12.43 41.70
CA LYS A 55 -2.48 -12.15 43.12
C LYS A 55 -2.65 -10.65 43.40
N THR A 56 -2.14 -9.79 42.52
CA THR A 56 -2.27 -8.33 42.61
C THR A 56 -2.45 -7.70 41.22
N GLU A 57 -3.02 -6.50 41.18
CA GLU A 57 -3.08 -5.72 39.93
C GLU A 57 -1.70 -5.43 39.36
N ASP A 58 -0.69 -5.20 40.22
CA ASP A 58 0.70 -5.00 39.79
C ASP A 58 1.26 -6.26 39.08
N GLN A 59 0.94 -7.46 39.56
CA GLN A 59 1.36 -8.71 38.90
C GLN A 59 0.72 -8.85 37.52
N LYS A 60 -0.57 -8.50 37.41
CA LYS A 60 -1.30 -8.52 36.14
C LYS A 60 -0.74 -7.48 35.16
N ALA A 61 -0.45 -6.27 35.64
CA ALA A 61 0.14 -5.20 34.84
C ALA A 61 1.55 -5.57 34.34
N ALA A 62 2.40 -6.12 35.21
CA ALA A 62 3.74 -6.58 34.83
C ALA A 62 3.70 -7.67 33.76
N TYR A 63 2.80 -8.65 33.91
CA TYR A 63 2.59 -9.69 32.90
C TYR A 63 2.12 -9.10 31.55
N ALA A 64 1.16 -8.16 31.59
CA ALA A 64 0.63 -7.52 30.38
C ALA A 64 1.71 -6.74 29.61
N ILE A 65 2.63 -6.06 30.31
CA ILE A 65 3.78 -5.38 29.68
C ILE A 65 4.66 -6.39 28.93
N GLY A 66 5.02 -7.50 29.59
CA GLY A 66 5.82 -8.56 28.98
C GLY A 66 5.15 -9.20 27.76
N ALA A 67 3.85 -9.51 27.87
CA ALA A 67 3.06 -10.06 26.77
C ALA A 67 2.99 -9.10 25.58
N SER A 68 2.77 -7.80 25.83
CA SER A 68 2.75 -6.78 24.78
C SER A 68 4.10 -6.66 24.07
N LEU A 69 5.21 -6.67 24.81
CA LEU A 69 6.57 -6.63 24.23
C LEU A 69 6.85 -7.89 23.40
N ALA A 70 6.50 -9.07 23.92
CA ALA A 70 6.68 -10.33 23.20
C ALA A 70 5.86 -10.38 21.91
N GLN A 71 4.64 -9.82 21.90
CA GLN A 71 3.82 -9.72 20.68
C GLN A 71 4.49 -8.83 19.63
N TYR A 72 5.03 -7.68 20.03
CA TYR A 72 5.79 -6.78 19.14
C TYR A 72 7.04 -7.46 18.57
N LEU A 73 7.84 -8.10 19.43
CA LEU A 73 9.06 -8.81 19.00
C LEU A 73 8.72 -9.99 18.07
N SER A 74 7.65 -10.72 18.37
CA SER A 74 7.20 -11.84 17.54
C SER A 74 6.86 -11.39 16.13
N ALA A 75 6.09 -10.31 15.98
CA ALA A 75 5.72 -9.78 14.66
C ALA A 75 6.96 -9.41 13.84
N ASN A 76 7.96 -8.77 14.46
CA ASN A 76 9.20 -8.40 13.78
C ASN A 76 10.06 -9.62 13.41
N LEU A 77 10.15 -10.62 14.29
CA LEU A 77 10.88 -11.85 14.02
C LEU A 77 10.23 -12.66 12.90
N ASP A 78 8.90 -12.68 12.84
CA ASP A 78 8.16 -13.36 11.76
C ASP A 78 8.40 -12.65 10.41
N GLN A 79 8.38 -11.32 10.37
CA GLN A 79 8.75 -10.57 9.16
C GLN A 79 10.19 -10.87 8.70
N GLN A 80 11.14 -10.97 9.64
CA GLN A 80 12.52 -11.33 9.30
C GLN A 80 12.64 -12.78 8.82
N LYS A 81 11.83 -13.69 9.36
CA LYS A 81 11.74 -15.07 8.89
C LYS A 81 11.24 -15.16 7.45
N GLU A 82 10.29 -14.31 7.04
CA GLU A 82 9.87 -14.20 5.63
C GLU A 82 11.00 -13.73 4.70
N LEU A 83 11.96 -12.96 5.24
CA LEU A 83 13.19 -12.59 4.54
C LEU A 83 14.24 -13.73 4.51
N GLY A 84 14.00 -14.85 5.20
CA GLY A 84 14.91 -15.98 5.30
C GLY A 84 15.93 -15.86 6.44
N LEU A 85 15.71 -14.94 7.40
CA LEU A 85 16.54 -14.83 8.59
C LEU A 85 15.99 -15.71 9.72
N GLU A 86 16.85 -16.56 10.27
CA GLU A 86 16.50 -17.41 11.40
C GLU A 86 17.01 -16.79 12.70
N LEU A 87 16.26 -15.82 13.23
CA LEU A 87 16.53 -15.29 14.56
C LEU A 87 15.82 -16.14 15.62
N ASN A 88 16.60 -16.70 16.55
CA ASN A 88 16.08 -17.61 17.57
C ASN A 88 15.33 -16.84 18.67
N ARG A 89 14.05 -17.20 18.88
CA ARG A 89 13.19 -16.57 19.89
C ARG A 89 13.70 -16.77 21.32
N GLN A 90 14.31 -17.92 21.63
CA GLN A 90 14.87 -18.19 22.96
C GLN A 90 16.09 -17.33 23.24
N ASP A 91 16.93 -17.06 22.23
CA ASP A 91 18.09 -16.17 22.41
C ASP A 91 17.65 -14.72 22.67
N VAL A 92 16.57 -14.27 22.01
CA VAL A 92 15.96 -12.95 22.27
C VAL A 92 15.43 -12.87 23.71
N LEU A 93 14.68 -13.88 24.15
CA LEU A 93 14.17 -13.95 25.53
C LEU A 93 15.32 -13.96 26.55
N GLN A 94 16.36 -14.76 26.30
CA GLN A 94 17.52 -14.82 27.17
C GLN A 94 18.25 -13.48 27.27
N GLY A 95 18.35 -12.73 26.16
CA GLY A 95 18.91 -11.39 26.15
C GLY A 95 18.13 -10.40 27.02
N VAL A 96 16.79 -10.44 26.95
CA VAL A 96 15.91 -9.62 27.82
C VAL A 96 16.11 -9.97 29.29
N GLU A 97 16.12 -11.27 29.63
CA GLU A 97 16.34 -11.74 31.00
C GLU A 97 17.73 -11.35 31.54
N ASP A 98 18.77 -11.50 30.73
CA ASP A 98 20.14 -11.17 31.13
C ASP A 98 20.31 -9.67 31.37
N VAL A 99 19.63 -8.82 30.60
CA VAL A 99 19.58 -7.36 30.83
C VAL A 99 18.85 -7.03 32.13
N PHE A 100 17.67 -7.60 32.39
CA PHE A 100 16.94 -7.38 33.64
C PHE A 100 17.73 -7.81 34.88
N ALA A 101 18.50 -8.89 34.77
CA ALA A 101 19.34 -9.40 35.83
C ALA A 101 20.72 -8.70 35.92
N GLY A 102 21.00 -7.69 35.09
CA GLY A 102 22.27 -6.96 35.10
C GLY A 102 23.49 -7.82 34.71
N LYS A 103 23.26 -8.93 33.99
CA LYS A 103 24.25 -9.93 33.59
C LYS A 103 24.33 -10.10 32.07
N SER A 104 24.05 -9.03 31.32
CA SER A 104 24.15 -9.03 29.86
C SER A 104 25.49 -9.61 29.41
N ARG A 105 25.43 -10.55 28.46
CA ARG A 105 26.62 -11.19 27.88
C ARG A 105 27.31 -10.33 26.83
N LEU A 106 26.66 -9.25 26.41
CA LEU A 106 27.18 -8.27 25.46
C LEU A 106 27.30 -6.91 26.14
N THR A 107 28.40 -6.20 25.87
CA THR A 107 28.50 -4.77 26.21
C THR A 107 27.54 -3.95 25.34
N PRO A 108 27.25 -2.69 25.71
CA PRO A 108 26.47 -1.78 24.85
C PRO A 108 27.06 -1.65 23.44
N GLU A 109 28.38 -1.58 23.31
CA GLU A 109 29.08 -1.46 22.02
C GLU A 109 28.94 -2.74 21.19
N GLN A 110 29.10 -3.91 21.81
CA GLN A 110 28.92 -5.20 21.13
C GLN A 110 27.47 -5.39 20.67
N THR A 111 26.51 -4.95 21.47
CA THR A 111 25.08 -4.99 21.13
C THR A 111 24.80 -4.10 19.91
N GLN A 112 25.31 -2.86 19.92
CA GLN A 112 25.18 -1.95 18.79
C GLN A 112 25.80 -2.51 17.52
N GLN A 113 27.01 -3.08 17.61
CA GLN A 113 27.70 -3.68 16.47
C GLN A 113 26.90 -4.86 15.89
N ALA A 114 26.42 -5.77 16.73
CA ALA A 114 25.64 -6.92 16.29
C ALA A 114 24.34 -6.51 15.56
N LEU A 115 23.68 -5.45 16.02
CA LEU A 115 22.48 -4.90 15.37
C LEU A 115 22.82 -4.23 14.03
N GLN A 116 23.94 -3.50 13.94
CA GLN A 116 24.40 -2.92 12.67
C GLN A 116 24.74 -4.02 11.63
N GLU A 117 25.37 -5.11 12.06
CA GLU A 117 25.65 -6.26 11.20
C GLU A 117 24.36 -7.00 10.78
N LEU A 118 23.35 -7.05 11.65
CA LEU A 118 22.02 -7.53 11.28
C LEU A 118 21.38 -6.62 10.22
N ASP A 119 21.39 -5.30 10.40
CA ASP A 119 20.83 -4.34 9.45
C ASP A 119 21.51 -4.45 8.07
N GLN A 120 22.84 -4.62 8.02
CA GLN A 120 23.57 -4.85 6.77
C GLN A 120 23.17 -6.15 6.08
N ARG A 121 22.99 -7.24 6.85
CA ARG A 121 22.50 -8.52 6.31
C ARG A 121 21.09 -8.39 5.74
N VAL A 122 20.20 -7.71 6.46
CA VAL A 122 18.84 -7.42 6.01
C VAL A 122 18.87 -6.61 4.71
N ALA A 123 19.66 -5.52 4.66
CA ALA A 123 19.77 -4.68 3.46
C ALA A 123 20.24 -5.49 2.24
N LYS A 124 21.26 -6.35 2.42
CA LYS A 124 21.75 -7.23 1.36
C LYS A 124 20.68 -8.23 0.89
N ILE A 125 19.93 -8.83 1.82
CA ILE A 125 18.85 -9.76 1.48
C ILE A 125 17.76 -9.05 0.67
N VAL A 126 17.36 -7.85 1.09
CA VAL A 126 16.35 -7.04 0.37
C VAL A 126 16.85 -6.69 -1.03
N GLU A 127 18.12 -6.29 -1.19
CA GLU A 127 18.71 -6.01 -2.48
C GLU A 127 18.72 -7.24 -3.41
N GLU A 128 19.16 -8.39 -2.92
CA GLU A 128 19.23 -9.62 -3.71
C GLU A 128 17.83 -10.13 -4.08
N LYS A 129 16.86 -10.09 -3.14
CA LYS A 129 15.46 -10.39 -3.45
C LYS A 129 14.89 -9.42 -4.49
N ALA A 130 15.20 -8.13 -4.40
CA ALA A 130 14.74 -7.15 -5.39
C ALA A 130 15.32 -7.44 -6.78
N LYS A 131 16.60 -7.85 -6.88
CA LYS A 131 17.22 -8.28 -8.15
C LYS A 131 16.58 -9.55 -8.69
N GLU A 132 16.34 -10.53 -7.83
CA GLU A 132 15.70 -11.80 -8.21
C GLU A 132 14.29 -11.56 -8.75
N GLU A 133 13.47 -10.79 -8.04
CA GLU A 133 12.12 -10.44 -8.48
C GLU A 133 12.14 -9.61 -9.77
N ALA A 134 13.05 -8.64 -9.90
CA ALA A 134 13.20 -7.88 -11.14
C ALA A 134 13.55 -8.78 -12.33
N ALA A 135 14.41 -9.78 -12.15
CA ALA A 135 14.74 -10.76 -13.19
C ALA A 135 13.54 -11.66 -13.55
N LYS A 136 12.75 -12.09 -12.54
CA LYS A 136 11.49 -12.82 -12.77
C LYS A 136 10.50 -11.99 -13.58
N ASN A 137 10.37 -10.70 -13.28
CA ASN A 137 9.45 -9.80 -13.98
C ASN A 137 9.85 -9.55 -15.44
N VAL A 138 11.16 -9.42 -15.71
CA VAL A 138 11.67 -9.33 -17.10
C VAL A 138 11.23 -10.56 -17.88
N LYS A 139 11.51 -11.76 -17.35
CA LYS A 139 11.18 -13.01 -18.01
C LYS A 139 9.66 -13.20 -18.17
N ALA A 140 8.88 -13.01 -17.12
CA ALA A 140 7.42 -13.13 -17.17
C ALA A 140 6.81 -12.11 -18.15
N GLY A 141 7.34 -10.89 -18.18
CA GLY A 141 6.95 -9.86 -19.13
C GLY A 141 7.28 -10.21 -20.58
N GLU A 142 8.46 -10.75 -20.85
CA GLU A 142 8.85 -11.24 -22.18
C GLU A 142 7.94 -12.36 -22.65
N GLU A 143 7.74 -13.39 -21.83
CA GLU A 143 6.86 -14.53 -22.13
C GLU A 143 5.41 -14.08 -22.39
N PHE A 144 4.90 -13.15 -21.58
CA PHE A 144 3.56 -12.59 -21.77
C PHE A 144 3.45 -11.83 -23.09
N ARG A 145 4.40 -10.93 -23.40
CA ARG A 145 4.40 -10.15 -24.64
C ARG A 145 4.52 -11.04 -25.88
N GLU A 146 5.35 -12.07 -25.84
CA GLU A 146 5.48 -13.04 -26.93
C GLU A 146 4.19 -13.82 -27.19
N LYS A 147 3.47 -14.19 -26.11
CA LYS A 147 2.17 -14.84 -26.22
C LYS A 147 1.12 -13.89 -26.78
N PHE A 148 1.02 -12.69 -26.21
CA PHE A 148 0.06 -11.68 -26.63
C PHE A 148 0.26 -11.29 -28.10
N ALA A 149 1.50 -11.12 -28.56
CA ALA A 149 1.82 -10.80 -29.96
C ALA A 149 1.33 -11.85 -30.98
N LYS A 150 1.03 -13.08 -30.55
CA LYS A 150 0.50 -14.15 -31.42
C LYS A 150 -1.03 -14.17 -31.46
N GLU A 151 -1.70 -13.39 -30.63
CA GLU A 151 -3.15 -13.32 -30.62
C GLU A 151 -3.67 -12.54 -31.83
N SER A 152 -4.85 -12.96 -32.34
CA SER A 152 -5.46 -12.31 -33.49
C SER A 152 -5.87 -10.87 -33.16
N GLY A 153 -5.51 -9.92 -34.02
CA GLY A 153 -5.86 -8.51 -33.86
C GLY A 153 -4.90 -7.71 -32.97
N VAL A 154 -3.82 -8.33 -32.50
CA VAL A 154 -2.75 -7.61 -31.79
C VAL A 154 -1.86 -6.87 -32.79
N VAL A 155 -1.55 -5.62 -32.45
CA VAL A 155 -0.64 -4.75 -33.20
C VAL A 155 0.50 -4.33 -32.29
N THR A 156 1.73 -4.44 -32.80
CA THR A 156 2.95 -3.96 -32.11
C THR A 156 3.46 -2.70 -32.78
N THR A 157 3.62 -1.62 -32.01
CA THR A 157 4.17 -0.36 -32.52
C THR A 157 5.70 -0.39 -32.57
N LYS A 158 6.32 0.64 -33.16
CA LYS A 158 7.78 0.74 -33.27
C LYS A 158 8.49 0.88 -31.92
N THR A 159 7.81 1.39 -30.89
CA THR A 159 8.37 1.55 -29.54
C THR A 159 8.27 0.27 -28.70
N GLY A 160 7.55 -0.73 -29.21
CA GLY A 160 7.28 -1.99 -28.52
C GLY A 160 5.97 -2.02 -27.72
N LEU A 161 5.18 -0.94 -27.75
CA LEU A 161 3.79 -0.99 -27.25
C LEU A 161 3.01 -2.02 -28.06
N MET A 162 2.24 -2.87 -27.38
CA MET A 162 1.32 -3.79 -28.03
C MET A 162 -0.11 -3.42 -27.64
N TYR A 163 -1.04 -3.54 -28.57
CA TYR A 163 -2.45 -3.31 -28.27
C TYR A 163 -3.37 -4.20 -29.09
N LYS A 164 -4.57 -4.40 -28.56
CA LYS A 164 -5.68 -5.09 -29.20
C LYS A 164 -6.94 -4.24 -29.08
N ILE A 165 -7.69 -4.18 -30.17
CA ILE A 165 -8.96 -3.44 -30.22
C ILE A 165 -10.07 -4.38 -29.76
N GLU A 166 -10.63 -4.12 -28.57
CA GLU A 166 -11.78 -4.87 -28.04
C GLU A 166 -13.10 -4.29 -28.55
N LYS A 167 -13.16 -2.96 -28.70
CA LYS A 167 -14.27 -2.23 -29.30
C LYS A 167 -13.74 -0.99 -29.99
N GLU A 168 -14.06 -0.82 -31.26
CA GLU A 168 -13.72 0.39 -32.02
C GLU A 168 -14.79 1.46 -31.81
N GLY A 169 -14.34 2.67 -31.43
CA GLY A 169 -15.15 3.87 -31.35
C GLY A 169 -15.13 4.66 -32.66
N THR A 170 -15.93 5.72 -32.72
CA THR A 170 -16.06 6.56 -33.93
C THR A 170 -15.80 8.04 -33.67
N GLY A 171 -15.42 8.40 -32.45
CA GLY A 171 -15.13 9.78 -32.09
C GLY A 171 -13.73 10.24 -32.51
N PRO A 172 -13.37 11.49 -32.20
CA PRO A 172 -12.03 12.01 -32.48
C PRO A 172 -10.96 11.26 -31.67
N LYS A 173 -9.71 11.29 -32.15
CA LYS A 173 -8.55 10.78 -31.42
C LYS A 173 -7.90 11.91 -30.63
N PRO A 174 -7.46 11.68 -29.38
CA PRO A 174 -6.75 12.69 -28.61
C PRO A 174 -5.33 12.89 -29.15
N THR A 175 -4.77 14.05 -28.84
CA THR A 175 -3.35 14.41 -29.03
C THR A 175 -2.60 14.27 -27.71
N ALA A 176 -1.26 14.21 -27.77
CA ALA A 176 -0.42 14.01 -26.58
C ALA A 176 -0.60 15.06 -25.46
N THR A 177 -1.13 16.25 -25.75
CA THR A 177 -1.36 17.32 -24.78
C THR A 177 -2.79 17.38 -24.25
N ASP A 178 -3.69 16.56 -24.80
CA ASP A 178 -5.09 16.57 -24.39
C ASP A 178 -5.29 15.93 -23.01
N THR A 179 -6.41 16.31 -22.40
CA THR A 179 -6.89 15.67 -21.18
C THR A 179 -8.04 14.74 -21.53
N VAL A 180 -7.90 13.46 -21.21
CA VAL A 180 -8.88 12.42 -21.53
C VAL A 180 -9.66 11.98 -20.31
N GLU A 181 -10.89 11.52 -20.54
CA GLU A 181 -11.71 10.85 -19.55
C GLU A 181 -11.83 9.37 -19.91
N VAL A 182 -11.50 8.48 -18.97
CA VAL A 182 -11.37 7.05 -19.22
C VAL A 182 -11.96 6.19 -18.11
N HIS A 183 -12.46 5.02 -18.47
CA HIS A 183 -12.45 3.88 -17.57
C HIS A 183 -11.22 3.01 -17.82
N TYR A 184 -10.60 2.48 -16.76
CA TYR A 184 -9.45 1.61 -16.92
C TYR A 184 -9.27 0.60 -15.80
N LYS A 185 -8.52 -0.45 -16.12
CA LYS A 185 -8.04 -1.46 -15.18
C LYS A 185 -6.58 -1.79 -15.52
N GLY A 186 -5.67 -1.49 -14.60
CA GLY A 186 -4.25 -1.80 -14.69
C GLY A 186 -3.91 -3.07 -13.92
N MET A 187 -3.21 -4.00 -14.56
CA MET A 187 -2.85 -5.31 -14.04
C MET A 187 -1.39 -5.65 -14.34
N LEU A 188 -0.77 -6.43 -13.46
CA LEU A 188 0.46 -7.14 -13.76
C LEU A 188 0.17 -8.36 -14.65
N THR A 189 1.21 -8.94 -15.24
CA THR A 189 1.08 -10.10 -16.15
C THR A 189 0.51 -11.38 -15.50
N ASP A 190 0.50 -11.44 -14.17
CA ASP A 190 -0.14 -12.52 -13.39
C ASP A 190 -1.64 -12.26 -13.10
N GLY A 191 -2.18 -11.11 -13.53
CA GLY A 191 -3.56 -10.69 -13.29
C GLY A 191 -3.77 -9.86 -12.01
N THR A 192 -2.73 -9.62 -11.22
CA THR A 192 -2.80 -8.77 -10.01
C THR A 192 -3.18 -7.34 -10.40
N VAL A 193 -4.33 -6.87 -9.92
CA VAL A 193 -4.82 -5.51 -10.18
C VAL A 193 -4.08 -4.52 -9.25
N PHE A 194 -3.35 -3.57 -9.82
CA PHE A 194 -2.67 -2.52 -9.04
C PHE A 194 -3.45 -1.20 -9.03
N ASP A 195 -4.32 -0.96 -10.02
CA ASP A 195 -5.15 0.24 -10.08
C ASP A 195 -6.38 0.01 -10.97
N SER A 196 -7.54 0.54 -10.59
CA SER A 196 -8.76 0.45 -11.37
C SER A 196 -9.74 1.57 -11.08
N SER A 197 -10.22 2.25 -12.12
CA SER A 197 -11.30 3.25 -11.96
C SER A 197 -12.66 2.59 -11.73
N TYR A 198 -12.87 1.35 -12.20
CA TYR A 198 -14.09 0.58 -11.93
C TYR A 198 -14.27 0.29 -10.44
N GLN A 199 -13.20 -0.02 -9.71
CA GLN A 199 -13.26 -0.22 -8.25
C GLN A 199 -13.68 1.05 -7.50
N ARG A 200 -13.44 2.23 -8.09
CA ARG A 200 -13.85 3.54 -7.55
C ARG A 200 -15.23 3.98 -8.04
N ASN A 201 -15.87 3.22 -8.93
CA ASN A 201 -17.17 3.53 -9.54
C ASN A 201 -17.24 4.90 -10.23
N GLN A 202 -16.10 5.46 -10.67
CA GLN A 202 -16.06 6.76 -11.34
C GLN A 202 -14.96 6.77 -12.42
N PRO A 203 -15.18 7.43 -13.58
CA PRO A 203 -14.12 7.65 -14.56
C PRO A 203 -12.94 8.41 -13.97
N ALA A 204 -11.77 8.21 -14.57
CA ALA A 204 -10.57 8.97 -14.25
C ALA A 204 -10.26 9.96 -15.36
N THR A 205 -9.72 11.12 -14.98
CA THR A 205 -9.27 12.15 -15.93
C THR A 205 -7.75 12.24 -15.89
N PHE A 206 -7.10 12.16 -17.05
CA PHE A 206 -5.64 12.25 -17.15
C PHE A 206 -5.21 13.23 -18.25
N PRO A 207 -4.28 14.16 -17.96
CA PRO A 207 -3.53 14.82 -19.01
C PRO A 207 -2.51 13.84 -19.62
N LEU A 208 -2.58 13.60 -20.93
CA LEU A 208 -1.78 12.55 -21.59
C LEU A 208 -0.27 12.81 -21.55
N ASN A 209 0.17 14.04 -21.27
CA ASN A 209 1.58 14.37 -21.09
C ASN A 209 2.12 14.17 -19.66
N GLN A 210 1.30 13.67 -18.72
CA GLN A 210 1.72 13.37 -17.34
C GLN A 210 1.49 11.91 -16.93
N VAL A 211 1.21 11.04 -17.89
CA VAL A 211 1.11 9.59 -17.70
C VAL A 211 2.34 8.89 -18.26
N ILE A 212 2.44 7.57 -18.04
CA ILE A 212 3.56 6.79 -18.58
C ILE A 212 3.62 6.85 -20.11
N PRO A 213 4.80 6.77 -20.73
CA PRO A 213 4.96 6.92 -22.18
C PRO A 213 4.05 6.00 -23.01
N GLY A 214 3.83 4.75 -22.57
CA GLY A 214 2.96 3.81 -23.25
C GLY A 214 1.48 4.23 -23.26
N TRP A 215 1.01 4.93 -22.22
CA TRP A 215 -0.32 5.53 -22.20
C TRP A 215 -0.40 6.74 -23.11
N THR A 216 0.59 7.64 -23.05
CA THR A 216 0.66 8.79 -23.95
C THR A 216 0.59 8.34 -25.41
N GLU A 217 1.37 7.33 -25.79
CA GLU A 217 1.34 6.76 -27.15
C GLU A 217 0.02 6.04 -27.45
N GLY A 218 -0.38 5.09 -26.61
CA GLY A 218 -1.47 4.18 -26.90
C GLY A 218 -2.84 4.86 -26.98
N VAL A 219 -3.13 5.79 -26.07
CA VAL A 219 -4.45 6.45 -26.04
C VAL A 219 -4.66 7.37 -27.25
N GLN A 220 -3.60 7.92 -27.84
CA GLN A 220 -3.69 8.68 -29.10
C GLN A 220 -4.10 7.80 -30.30
N LEU A 221 -3.99 6.47 -30.19
CA LEU A 221 -4.44 5.54 -31.22
C LEU A 221 -5.96 5.28 -31.14
N MET A 222 -6.59 5.56 -30.01
CA MET A 222 -7.99 5.26 -29.73
C MET A 222 -8.91 6.38 -30.22
N PRO A 223 -9.87 6.10 -31.12
CA PRO A 223 -11.05 6.95 -31.25
C PRO A 223 -11.82 7.02 -29.93
N VAL A 224 -12.40 8.16 -29.60
CA VAL A 224 -13.36 8.24 -28.47
C VAL A 224 -14.51 7.24 -28.68
N GLY A 225 -14.87 6.55 -27.58
CA GLY A 225 -15.83 5.45 -27.55
C GLY A 225 -15.22 4.05 -27.70
N SER A 226 -13.90 3.96 -27.89
CA SER A 226 -13.19 2.69 -28.03
C SER A 226 -12.86 2.05 -26.68
N LYS A 227 -12.74 0.72 -26.68
CA LYS A 227 -12.11 -0.06 -25.62
C LYS A 227 -10.93 -0.83 -26.20
N PHE A 228 -9.73 -0.58 -25.67
CA PHE A 228 -8.48 -1.24 -26.09
C PHE A 228 -7.89 -1.99 -24.90
N GLU A 229 -7.20 -3.09 -25.20
CA GLU A 229 -6.25 -3.72 -24.28
C GLU A 229 -4.83 -3.33 -24.70
N PHE A 230 -4.04 -2.81 -23.77
CA PHE A 230 -2.64 -2.42 -23.96
C PHE A 230 -1.74 -3.34 -23.16
N VAL A 231 -0.65 -3.80 -23.78
CA VAL A 231 0.45 -4.47 -23.11
C VAL A 231 1.69 -3.59 -23.26
N ILE A 232 2.10 -3.01 -22.14
CA ILE A 232 3.10 -1.94 -22.08
C ILE A 232 4.39 -2.53 -21.51
N PRO A 233 5.48 -2.59 -22.29
CA PRO A 233 6.76 -3.08 -21.79
C PRO A 233 7.37 -2.08 -20.78
N PRO A 234 8.27 -2.53 -19.89
CA PRO A 234 8.74 -1.73 -18.75
C PRO A 234 9.37 -0.38 -19.15
N GLN A 235 10.07 -0.31 -20.28
CA GLN A 235 10.67 0.92 -20.80
C GLN A 235 9.65 2.00 -21.23
N LEU A 236 8.39 1.63 -21.45
CA LEU A 236 7.27 2.55 -21.70
C LEU A 236 6.38 2.73 -20.45
N ALA A 237 6.82 2.19 -19.31
CA ALA A 237 6.14 2.24 -18.02
C ALA A 237 7.08 2.78 -16.92
N TYR A 238 7.31 2.02 -15.84
CA TYR A 238 8.11 2.44 -14.69
C TYR A 238 9.57 1.93 -14.71
N GLY A 239 9.96 1.14 -15.73
CA GLY A 239 11.32 0.64 -15.89
C GLY A 239 11.84 -0.14 -14.68
N ALA A 240 13.10 0.07 -14.33
CA ALA A 240 13.76 -0.59 -13.20
C ALA A 240 13.35 -0.05 -11.82
N GLN A 241 12.49 0.98 -11.76
CA GLN A 241 12.01 1.52 -10.50
C GLN A 241 10.82 0.69 -10.01
N ALA A 242 10.93 0.16 -8.79
CA ALA A 242 9.80 -0.45 -8.11
C ALA A 242 8.99 0.62 -7.33
N ASN A 243 7.68 0.41 -7.24
CA ASN A 243 6.83 1.08 -6.27
C ASN A 243 6.01 0.02 -5.49
N PRO A 244 5.29 0.39 -4.42
CA PRO A 244 4.60 -0.58 -3.56
C PRO A 244 3.63 -1.52 -4.29
N SER A 245 3.06 -1.11 -5.42
CA SER A 245 2.08 -1.90 -6.18
C SER A 245 2.61 -2.46 -7.50
N ILE A 246 3.74 -1.94 -7.99
CA ILE A 246 4.33 -2.31 -9.28
C ILE A 246 5.81 -2.63 -9.06
N PRO A 247 6.18 -3.92 -9.09
CA PRO A 247 7.56 -4.35 -9.02
C PRO A 247 8.43 -3.81 -10.17
N ALA A 248 9.74 -3.74 -9.96
CA ALA A 248 10.70 -3.32 -10.98
C ALA A 248 10.62 -4.20 -12.23
N ASN A 249 10.80 -3.57 -13.40
CA ASN A 249 10.76 -4.19 -14.73
C ASN A 249 9.45 -4.91 -15.09
N SER A 250 8.35 -4.55 -14.41
CA SER A 250 7.03 -5.12 -14.74
C SER A 250 6.54 -4.69 -16.11
N THR A 251 6.06 -5.65 -16.88
CA THR A 251 5.15 -5.37 -18.01
C THR A 251 3.76 -5.11 -17.46
N LEU A 252 3.09 -4.07 -17.95
CA LEU A 252 1.77 -3.68 -17.48
C LEU A 252 0.72 -4.02 -18.54
N VAL A 253 -0.40 -4.57 -18.09
CA VAL A 253 -1.58 -4.82 -18.91
C VAL A 253 -2.65 -3.82 -18.52
N PHE A 254 -3.20 -3.09 -19.48
CA PHE A 254 -4.27 -2.14 -19.25
C PHE A 254 -5.46 -2.44 -20.15
N GLU A 255 -6.63 -2.59 -19.56
CA GLU A 255 -7.89 -2.38 -20.29
C GLU A 255 -8.27 -0.91 -20.16
N VAL A 256 -8.48 -0.22 -21.28
CA VAL A 256 -8.83 1.21 -21.30
C VAL A 256 -10.05 1.42 -22.18
N GLU A 257 -11.06 2.09 -21.64
CA GLU A 257 -12.21 2.61 -22.38
C GLU A 257 -12.12 4.13 -22.41
N LEU A 258 -12.00 4.70 -23.62
CA LEU A 258 -11.88 6.14 -23.81
C LEU A 258 -13.29 6.76 -23.93
N LEU A 259 -13.69 7.50 -22.90
CA LEU A 259 -15.04 8.08 -22.80
C LEU A 259 -15.12 9.45 -23.50
N GLY A 260 -14.05 10.24 -23.44
CA GLY A 260 -14.05 11.57 -24.04
C GLY A 260 -12.73 12.33 -23.90
N ILE A 261 -12.72 13.53 -24.48
CA ILE A 261 -11.61 14.50 -24.42
C ILE A 261 -12.17 15.78 -23.79
N LYS A 262 -11.57 16.24 -22.69
CA LYS A 262 -12.02 17.46 -22.02
C LYS A 262 -11.87 18.67 -22.95
N GLY A 263 -12.95 19.45 -23.05
CA GLY A 263 -13.01 20.64 -23.90
C GLY A 263 -13.56 20.40 -25.30
N ASP A 264 -13.72 19.13 -25.72
CA ASP A 264 -14.40 18.79 -26.96
C ASP A 264 -15.93 18.77 -26.76
N LYS A 265 -16.63 19.67 -27.46
CA LYS A 265 -18.09 19.82 -27.37
C LYS A 265 -18.85 18.78 -28.20
N THR A 266 -18.16 17.88 -28.90
CA THR A 266 -18.77 16.87 -29.77
C THR A 266 -19.04 15.53 -29.07
N VAL A 267 -18.52 15.34 -27.85
CA VAL A 267 -18.71 14.10 -27.08
C VAL A 267 -19.91 14.25 -26.13
N LYS A 268 -20.97 13.49 -26.41
CA LYS A 268 -22.14 13.37 -25.52
C LYS A 268 -21.69 12.69 -24.21
N PRO A 269 -21.98 13.26 -23.03
CA PRO A 269 -21.65 12.62 -21.75
C PRO A 269 -22.21 11.19 -21.72
N ALA A 270 -21.36 10.23 -21.32
CA ALA A 270 -21.81 8.87 -21.05
C ALA A 270 -22.94 8.94 -20.02
N ALA A 271 -24.10 8.37 -20.38
CA ALA A 271 -25.28 8.42 -19.53
C ALA A 271 -24.96 7.76 -18.18
N ALA A 272 -25.12 8.52 -17.10
CA ALA A 272 -25.10 7.98 -15.75
C ALA A 272 -26.05 6.78 -15.65
N PRO A 273 -25.69 5.71 -14.92
CA PRO A 273 -26.62 4.62 -14.64
C PRO A 273 -27.89 5.20 -14.02
N ALA A 274 -29.04 4.93 -14.63
CA ALA A 274 -30.32 5.40 -14.15
C ALA A 274 -30.55 4.94 -12.71
N GLU A 275 -30.59 5.91 -11.80
CA GLU A 275 -31.02 5.70 -10.42
C GLU A 275 -32.48 5.23 -10.46
N LYS A 276 -32.73 3.99 -10.05
CA LYS A 276 -34.07 3.43 -9.91
C LYS A 276 -34.77 4.21 -8.80
N PRO A 277 -35.97 4.81 -9.01
CA PRO A 277 -36.66 5.52 -7.95
C PRO A 277 -36.99 4.55 -6.82
N ALA A 278 -36.56 4.91 -5.60
CA ALA A 278 -36.96 4.22 -4.38
C ALA A 278 -38.48 4.26 -4.26
N ALA A 279 -39.10 3.08 -4.19
CA ALA A 279 -40.51 2.94 -3.90
C ALA A 279 -40.79 3.52 -2.50
N THR A 280 -41.69 4.48 -2.46
CA THR A 280 -42.21 5.08 -1.23
C THR A 280 -43.13 4.06 -0.56
N GLU A 281 -42.70 3.47 0.55
CA GLU A 281 -43.60 2.71 1.42
C GLU A 281 -44.41 3.67 2.27
N THR A 282 -45.68 3.81 1.90
CA THR A 282 -46.74 4.49 2.65
C THR A 282 -47.07 3.66 3.89
N LYS A 283 -46.54 4.06 5.05
CA LYS A 283 -46.95 3.49 6.34
C LYS A 283 -48.30 4.10 6.76
N THR A 284 -49.37 3.33 6.63
CA THR A 284 -50.66 3.62 7.26
C THR A 284 -50.90 2.54 8.32
N GLN A 285 -51.24 3.02 9.52
CA GLN A 285 -51.59 2.31 10.77
C GLN A 285 -50.41 1.89 11.66
#